data_AF-A0A1M3MY82-F1
#
_entry.id   AF-A0A1M3MY82-F1
#
_cell.length_a   1.000
_cell.length_b   1.000
_cell.length_c   1.000
_cell.angle_alpha   90.00
_cell.angle_beta   90.00
_cell.angle_gamma   90.00
#
_symmetry.space_group_name_H-M   'P 1'
#
loop_
_entity.id
_entity.type
_entity.pdbx_description
1 polymer ?
#
loop_
_entity_poly.entity_id
_entity_poly.type
_entity_poly.pdbx_seq_one_letter_code
_entity_poly.pdbx_strand_id
1 'polypeptide(L)'
;MITPNGLGKLPDAALALASACNAASVGFDLCARRTQDEMIAVAAKSAASFLRSLLDATIAAASNWGIDARPRARTCERLRWEWLASTATVVDGCPDVRLIAECARILAGTNTSAARDLGEAITARFRVATAEAYSLASAIQRAQRGQVALAQT
;
A
#
# COMPACT_ATOMS: atom_id res chain seq x y z
N MET A 1 2.89 -18.43 -34.11
CA MET A 1 3.84 -19.00 -33.14
C MET A 1 4.39 -17.82 -32.34
N ILE A 2 3.79 -17.51 -31.19
CA ILE A 2 4.16 -16.36 -30.35
C ILE A 2 5.22 -16.87 -29.37
N THR A 3 6.40 -16.26 -29.36
CA THR A 3 7.53 -16.61 -28.51
C THR A 3 7.19 -16.46 -27.01
N PRO A 4 7.57 -17.42 -26.13
CA PRO A 4 7.11 -17.49 -24.73
C PRO A 4 7.88 -16.58 -23.74
N ASN A 5 8.62 -15.58 -24.20
CA ASN A 5 9.51 -14.79 -23.34
C ASN A 5 8.79 -13.76 -22.42
N GLY A 6 7.46 -13.57 -22.55
CA GLY A 6 6.68 -12.66 -21.71
C GLY A 6 5.94 -13.33 -20.53
N LEU A 7 5.57 -14.60 -20.68
CA LEU A 7 4.73 -15.31 -19.69
C LEU A 7 5.42 -15.58 -18.37
N GLY A 8 6.76 -15.65 -18.33
CA GLY A 8 7.51 -15.91 -17.09
C GLY A 8 7.44 -14.78 -16.07
N LYS A 9 7.17 -13.53 -16.50
CA LYS A 9 7.17 -12.35 -15.62
C LYS A 9 5.77 -11.99 -15.10
N LEU A 10 4.73 -12.46 -15.76
CA LEU A 10 3.33 -12.16 -15.41
C LEU A 10 2.94 -12.75 -14.03
N PRO A 11 3.27 -14.02 -13.68
CA PRO A 11 2.97 -14.57 -12.37
C PRO A 11 3.62 -13.80 -11.22
N ASP A 12 4.90 -13.47 -11.38
CA ASP A 12 5.66 -12.72 -10.38
C ASP A 12 5.12 -11.30 -10.21
N ALA A 13 4.74 -10.65 -11.31
CA ALA A 13 4.15 -9.31 -11.27
C ALA A 13 2.77 -9.31 -10.60
N ALA A 14 1.91 -10.28 -10.94
CA ALA A 14 0.59 -10.42 -10.33
C ALA A 14 0.69 -10.67 -8.83
N LEU A 15 1.59 -11.59 -8.43
CA LEU A 15 1.82 -11.91 -7.03
C LEU A 15 2.42 -10.72 -6.27
N ALA A 16 3.39 -10.00 -6.86
CA ALA A 16 3.98 -8.82 -6.25
C ALA A 16 2.94 -7.72 -6.06
N LEU A 17 2.13 -7.45 -7.08
CA LEU A 17 1.07 -6.44 -7.04
C LEU A 17 0.01 -6.77 -6.00
N ALA A 18 -0.48 -8.02 -6.01
CA ALA A 18 -1.45 -8.50 -5.05
C ALA A 18 -0.91 -8.46 -3.61
N SER A 19 0.34 -8.91 -3.41
CA SER A 19 1.00 -8.86 -2.10
C SER A 19 1.17 -7.43 -1.61
N ALA A 20 1.55 -6.49 -2.49
CA ALA A 20 1.71 -5.08 -2.13
C ALA A 20 0.38 -4.43 -1.77
N CYS A 21 -0.69 -4.67 -2.55
CA CYS A 21 -2.03 -4.16 -2.25
C CYS A 21 -2.54 -4.70 -0.91
N ASN A 22 -2.36 -6.00 -0.65
CA ASN A 22 -2.74 -6.62 0.61
C ASN A 22 -1.94 -6.04 1.79
N ALA A 23 -0.61 -6.00 1.70
CA ALA A 23 0.21 -5.48 2.78
C ALA A 23 -0.10 -4.01 3.09
N ALA A 24 -0.21 -3.16 2.06
CA ALA A 24 -0.52 -1.74 2.23
C ALA A 24 -1.94 -1.52 2.77
N SER A 25 -2.94 -2.27 2.30
CA SER A 25 -4.31 -2.14 2.84
C SER A 25 -4.38 -2.49 4.33
N VAL A 26 -3.66 -3.52 4.78
CA VAL A 26 -3.56 -3.86 6.20
C VAL A 26 -2.88 -2.75 7.01
N GLY A 27 -1.82 -2.15 6.47
CA GLY A 27 -1.14 -1.01 7.10
C GLY A 27 -2.03 0.21 7.24
N PHE A 28 -2.78 0.56 6.18
CA PHE A 28 -3.77 1.63 6.21
C PHE A 28 -4.92 1.35 7.18
N ASP A 29 -5.46 0.13 7.21
CA ASP A 29 -6.48 -0.26 8.18
C ASP A 29 -5.97 -0.15 9.62
N LEU A 30 -4.71 -0.51 9.88
CA LEU A 30 -4.11 -0.35 11.20
C LEU A 30 -3.96 1.12 11.58
N CYS A 31 -3.51 1.96 10.65
CA CYS A 31 -3.44 3.41 10.87
C CYS A 31 -4.82 3.98 11.19
N ALA A 32 -5.84 3.64 10.40
CA ALA A 32 -7.20 4.10 10.63
C ALA A 32 -7.81 3.68 11.97
N ARG A 33 -7.38 2.55 12.54
CA ARG A 33 -7.82 2.08 13.86
C ARG A 33 -7.10 2.75 15.02
N ARG A 34 -5.89 3.24 14.82
CA ARG A 34 -5.01 3.74 15.90
C ARG A 34 -4.85 5.25 15.92
N THR A 35 -5.04 5.92 14.79
CA THR A 35 -4.97 7.37 14.72
C THR A 35 -6.07 8.02 15.57
N GLN A 36 -5.75 9.17 16.17
CA GLN A 36 -6.72 10.02 16.86
C GLN A 36 -7.29 11.10 15.94
N ASP A 37 -6.72 11.28 14.74
CA ASP A 37 -7.17 12.26 13.75
C ASP A 37 -8.22 11.63 12.83
N GLU A 38 -9.44 12.17 12.87
CA GLU A 38 -10.57 11.67 12.08
C GLU A 38 -10.32 11.78 10.57
N MET A 39 -9.65 12.85 10.11
CA MET A 39 -9.34 13.04 8.69
C MET A 39 -8.33 12.00 8.21
N ILE A 40 -7.31 11.69 9.03
CA ILE A 40 -6.36 10.62 8.74
C ILE A 40 -7.08 9.27 8.73
N ALA A 41 -7.98 9.01 9.68
CA ALA A 41 -8.73 7.76 9.75
C ALA A 41 -9.59 7.54 8.49
N VAL A 42 -10.30 8.57 8.02
CA VAL A 42 -11.13 8.52 6.81
C VAL A 42 -10.28 8.32 5.55
N ALA A 43 -9.16 9.06 5.43
CA ALA A 43 -8.24 8.92 4.31
C ALA A 43 -7.63 7.52 4.25
N ALA A 44 -7.16 6.99 5.39
CA ALA A 44 -6.59 5.65 5.47
C ALA A 44 -7.63 4.56 5.17
N LYS A 45 -8.87 4.66 5.67
CA LYS A 45 -9.96 3.72 5.31
C LYS A 45 -10.25 3.74 3.81
N SER A 46 -10.30 4.92 3.20
CA SER A 46 -10.53 5.08 1.77
C SER A 46 -9.42 4.44 0.95
N ALA A 47 -8.16 4.70 1.30
CA ALA A 47 -6.99 4.09 0.67
C ALA A 47 -6.98 2.56 0.80
N ALA A 48 -7.28 2.04 2.00
CA ALA A 48 -7.39 0.59 2.23
C ALA A 48 -8.50 -0.04 1.38
N SER A 49 -9.67 0.62 1.27
CA SER A 49 -10.78 0.15 0.43
C SER A 49 -10.41 0.13 -1.05
N PHE A 50 -9.76 1.19 -1.53
CA PHE A 50 -9.30 1.27 -2.91
C PHE A 50 -8.31 0.15 -3.24
N LEU A 51 -7.35 -0.10 -2.35
CA LEU A 51 -6.36 -1.17 -2.48
C LEU A 51 -6.98 -2.57 -2.44
N ARG A 52 -7.99 -2.81 -1.61
CA ARG A 52 -8.75 -4.07 -1.60
C ARG A 52 -9.47 -4.30 -2.93
N SER A 53 -10.14 -3.28 -3.46
CA SER A 53 -10.78 -3.38 -4.78
C SER A 53 -9.75 -3.63 -5.90
N LEU A 54 -8.56 -3.03 -5.81
CA LEU A 54 -7.47 -3.27 -6.76
C LEU A 54 -6.89 -4.69 -6.63
N LEU A 55 -6.76 -5.19 -5.41
CA LEU A 55 -6.35 -6.57 -5.12
C LEU A 55 -7.33 -7.57 -5.77
N ASP A 56 -8.62 -7.39 -5.57
CA ASP A 56 -9.65 -8.27 -6.14
C ASP A 56 -9.60 -8.24 -7.67
N ALA A 57 -9.46 -7.06 -8.28
CA ALA A 57 -9.30 -6.91 -9.72
C ALA A 57 -8.02 -7.59 -10.24
N THR A 58 -6.92 -7.51 -9.47
CA THR A 58 -5.64 -8.15 -9.81
C THR A 58 -5.75 -9.67 -9.75
N ILE A 59 -6.38 -10.21 -8.71
CA ILE A 59 -6.61 -11.65 -8.57
C ILE A 59 -7.50 -12.17 -9.69
N ALA A 60 -8.58 -11.45 -10.02
CA ALA A 60 -9.47 -11.81 -11.11
C ALA A 60 -8.75 -11.80 -12.46
N ALA A 61 -7.97 -10.74 -12.73
CA ALA A 61 -7.18 -10.64 -13.96
C ALA A 61 -6.14 -11.78 -14.07
N ALA A 62 -5.39 -12.05 -13.00
CA ALA A 62 -4.41 -13.13 -12.96
C ALA A 62 -5.06 -14.52 -13.15
N SER A 63 -6.26 -14.73 -12.60
CA SER A 63 -7.01 -15.98 -12.73
C SER A 63 -7.38 -16.28 -14.19
N ASN A 64 -7.63 -15.24 -15.00
CA ASN A 64 -7.89 -15.41 -16.45
C ASN A 64 -6.68 -16.00 -17.21
N TRP A 65 -5.48 -15.90 -16.62
CA TRP A 65 -4.24 -16.48 -17.15
C TRP A 65 -3.85 -17.78 -16.44
N GLY A 66 -4.72 -18.33 -15.57
CA GLY A 66 -4.44 -19.53 -14.79
C GLY A 66 -3.46 -19.32 -13.64
N ILE A 67 -3.26 -18.08 -13.20
CA ILE A 67 -2.30 -17.72 -12.14
C ILE A 67 -3.05 -17.50 -10.82
N ASP A 68 -2.65 -18.20 -9.76
CA ASP A 68 -3.11 -17.92 -8.40
C ASP A 68 -2.26 -16.81 -7.75
N ALA A 69 -2.76 -15.57 -7.83
CA ALA A 69 -2.13 -14.40 -7.25
C ALA A 69 -2.61 -14.09 -5.82
N ARG A 70 -3.34 -15.00 -5.15
CA ARG A 70 -3.87 -14.73 -3.81
C ARG A 70 -2.72 -14.53 -2.80
N PRO A 71 -2.69 -13.40 -2.08
CA PRO A 71 -1.71 -13.18 -1.03
C PRO A 71 -1.83 -14.25 0.04
N ARG A 72 -0.71 -14.88 0.40
CA ARG A 72 -0.67 -15.79 1.54
C ARG A 72 -0.48 -14.99 2.81
N ALA A 73 -1.25 -15.31 3.85
CA ALA A 73 -1.09 -14.69 5.16
C ALA A 73 0.35 -14.91 5.66
N ARG A 74 1.09 -13.81 5.85
CA ARG A 74 2.44 -13.85 6.41
C ARG A 74 2.41 -13.29 7.82
N THR A 75 2.60 -14.13 8.82
CA THR A 75 2.73 -13.73 10.24
C THR A 75 3.74 -12.60 10.41
N CYS A 76 4.82 -12.60 9.62
CA CYS A 76 5.82 -11.55 9.60
C CYS A 76 5.28 -10.16 9.20
N GLU A 77 4.30 -10.09 8.29
CA GLU A 77 3.70 -8.80 7.91
C GLU A 77 2.84 -8.22 9.04
N ARG A 78 2.07 -9.07 9.73
CA ARG A 78 1.31 -8.63 10.91
C ARG A 78 2.24 -8.10 12.00
N LEU A 79 3.32 -8.83 12.29
CA LEU A 79 4.32 -8.40 13.27
C LEU A 79 5.04 -7.11 12.85
N ARG A 80 5.35 -6.94 11.55
CA ARG A 80 5.92 -5.70 11.01
C ARG A 80 5.01 -4.51 11.31
N TRP A 81 3.72 -4.63 11.04
CA TRP A 81 2.77 -3.55 11.25
C TRP A 81 2.58 -3.18 12.72
N GLU A 82 2.46 -4.18 13.60
CA GLU A 82 2.38 -3.94 15.05
C GLU A 82 3.65 -3.32 15.61
N TRP A 83 4.82 -3.77 15.15
CA TRP A 83 6.11 -3.21 15.55
C TRP A 83 6.26 -1.77 15.10
N LEU A 84 5.90 -1.45 13.85
CA LEU A 84 5.93 -0.07 13.33
C LEU A 84 4.99 0.84 14.11
N ALA A 85 3.76 0.40 14.36
CA ALA A 85 2.80 1.18 15.13
C ALA A 85 3.29 1.45 16.56
N SER A 86 3.87 0.45 17.22
CA SER A 86 4.31 0.57 18.63
C SER A 86 5.60 1.38 18.78
N THR A 87 6.57 1.19 17.88
CA THR A 87 7.85 1.92 17.94
C THR A 87 7.72 3.38 17.49
N ALA A 88 6.84 3.67 16.56
CA ALA A 88 6.62 5.03 16.08
C ALA A 88 6.09 5.97 17.18
N THR A 89 5.27 5.45 18.09
CA THR A 89 4.81 6.21 19.27
C THR A 89 5.97 6.61 20.17
N VAL A 90 6.99 5.75 20.30
CA VAL A 90 8.14 5.98 21.17
C VAL A 90 9.22 6.84 20.50
N VAL A 91 9.45 6.66 19.20
CA VAL A 91 10.58 7.27 18.48
C VAL A 91 10.22 8.61 17.85
N ASP A 92 9.06 8.70 17.18
CA ASP A 92 8.70 9.85 16.35
C ASP A 92 7.50 10.63 16.92
N GLY A 93 6.85 10.10 17.97
CA GLY A 93 5.62 10.66 18.54
C GLY A 93 4.41 10.58 17.61
N CYS A 94 4.56 10.09 16.37
CA CYS A 94 3.46 9.88 15.44
C CYS A 94 3.52 8.53 14.72
N PRO A 95 2.64 7.57 15.09
CA PRO A 95 2.51 6.31 14.39
C PRO A 95 1.94 6.45 12.97
N ASP A 96 1.12 7.47 12.72
CA ASP A 96 0.40 7.61 11.44
C ASP A 96 1.34 7.86 10.27
N VAL A 97 2.31 8.78 10.43
CA VAL A 97 3.30 9.06 9.38
C VAL A 97 4.10 7.83 9.03
N ARG A 98 4.57 7.08 10.03
CA ARG A 98 5.35 5.86 9.79
C ARG A 98 4.55 4.77 9.10
N LEU A 99 3.32 4.52 9.55
CA LEU A 99 2.46 3.51 8.94
C LEU A 99 2.14 3.85 7.49
N ILE A 100 1.77 5.10 7.22
CA ILE A 100 1.40 5.57 5.87
C ILE A 100 2.63 5.65 4.95
N ALA A 101 3.77 6.15 5.45
CA ALA A 101 5.01 6.17 4.68
C ALA A 101 5.48 4.75 4.32
N GLU A 102 5.32 3.80 5.24
CA GLU A 102 5.64 2.41 4.96
C GLU A 102 4.70 1.80 3.90
N CYS A 103 3.41 2.14 3.94
CA CYS A 103 2.47 1.75 2.88
C CYS A 103 2.91 2.32 1.52
N ALA A 104 3.25 3.61 1.46
CA ALA A 104 3.75 4.25 0.25
C ALA A 104 5.03 3.57 -0.26
N ARG A 105 5.95 3.21 0.63
CA ARG A 105 7.20 2.51 0.30
C ARG A 105 6.95 1.11 -0.29
N ILE A 106 6.01 0.35 0.27
CA ILE A 106 5.61 -0.98 -0.25
C ILE A 106 5.05 -0.82 -1.67
N LEU A 107 4.17 0.16 -1.89
CA LEU A 107 3.56 0.40 -3.19
C LEU A 107 4.59 0.86 -4.24
N ALA A 108 5.49 1.79 -3.91
CA ALA A 108 6.57 2.21 -4.81
C ALA A 108 7.59 1.12 -5.11
N GLY A 109 7.87 0.24 -4.15
CA GLY A 109 8.80 -0.88 -4.34
C GLY A 109 8.29 -1.95 -5.29
N THR A 110 7.02 -1.88 -5.72
CA THR A 110 6.42 -2.85 -6.63
C THR A 110 6.71 -2.48 -8.08
N ASN A 111 7.47 -3.32 -8.77
CA ASN A 111 7.77 -3.11 -10.18
C ASN A 111 6.54 -3.37 -11.06
N THR A 112 5.92 -2.31 -11.56
CA THR A 112 4.70 -2.38 -12.39
C THR A 112 4.97 -2.67 -13.87
N SER A 113 6.23 -2.74 -14.31
CA SER A 113 6.53 -2.90 -15.74
C SER A 113 5.96 -4.18 -16.33
N ALA A 114 5.92 -5.27 -15.55
CA ALA A 114 5.29 -6.54 -15.91
C ALA A 114 3.79 -6.61 -15.54
N ALA A 115 3.25 -5.63 -14.80
CA ALA A 115 1.82 -5.52 -14.51
C ALA A 115 1.02 -4.97 -15.70
N ARG A 116 1.68 -4.41 -16.73
CA ARG A 116 1.04 -4.00 -17.98
C ARG A 116 0.28 -5.16 -18.62
N ASP A 117 0.81 -6.37 -18.50
CA ASP A 117 0.25 -7.59 -19.05
C ASP A 117 -1.01 -8.07 -18.28
N LEU A 118 -1.23 -7.59 -17.05
CA LEU A 118 -2.49 -7.78 -16.30
C LEU A 118 -3.60 -6.85 -16.77
N GLY A 119 -3.24 -5.75 -17.42
CA GLY A 119 -4.18 -4.76 -17.95
C GLY A 119 -3.76 -3.33 -17.61
N GLU A 120 -3.95 -2.45 -18.59
CA GLU A 120 -3.62 -1.02 -18.46
C GLU A 120 -4.44 -0.34 -17.35
N ALA A 121 -5.70 -0.73 -17.17
CA ALA A 121 -6.55 -0.22 -16.09
C ALA A 121 -6.02 -0.57 -14.69
N ILE A 122 -5.52 -1.79 -14.47
CA ILE A 122 -4.92 -2.22 -13.20
C ILE A 122 -3.64 -1.44 -12.94
N THR A 123 -2.79 -1.29 -13.97
CA THR A 123 -1.54 -0.53 -13.88
C THR A 123 -1.82 0.95 -13.54
N ALA A 124 -2.81 1.57 -14.19
CA ALA A 124 -3.19 2.96 -13.93
C ALA A 124 -3.74 3.13 -12.50
N ARG A 125 -4.64 2.25 -12.06
CA ARG A 125 -5.17 2.28 -10.68
C ARG A 125 -4.07 2.09 -9.64
N PHE A 126 -3.10 1.23 -9.89
CA PHE A 126 -1.98 1.07 -8.96
C PHE A 126 -1.10 2.31 -8.88
N ARG A 127 -0.81 2.98 -10.00
CA ARG A 127 -0.08 4.25 -10.00
C ARG A 127 -0.81 5.33 -9.20
N VAL A 128 -2.13 5.39 -9.31
CA VAL A 128 -2.97 6.29 -8.51
C VAL A 128 -2.85 5.95 -7.02
N ALA A 129 -3.00 4.67 -6.62
CA ALA A 129 -2.82 4.25 -5.23
C ALA A 129 -1.45 4.66 -4.65
N THR A 130 -0.38 4.44 -5.42
CA THR A 130 0.97 4.82 -5.01
C THR A 130 1.08 6.33 -4.83
N ALA A 131 0.61 7.12 -5.80
CA ALA A 131 0.66 8.59 -5.72
C ALA A 131 -0.16 9.14 -4.54
N GLU A 132 -1.34 8.59 -4.29
CA GLU A 132 -2.19 8.97 -3.16
C GLU A 132 -1.52 8.65 -1.82
N ALA A 133 -0.93 7.46 -1.68
CA ALA A 133 -0.21 7.07 -0.47
C ALA A 133 0.97 8.02 -0.18
N TYR A 134 1.75 8.39 -1.19
CA TYR A 134 2.84 9.36 -1.05
C TYR A 134 2.35 10.77 -0.71
N SER A 135 1.27 11.21 -1.36
CA SER A 135 0.66 12.51 -1.10
C SER A 135 0.18 12.61 0.34
N LEU A 136 -0.49 11.55 0.83
CA LEU A 136 -0.97 11.47 2.21
C LEU A 136 0.18 11.47 3.21
N ALA A 137 1.22 10.65 3.01
CA ALA A 137 2.41 10.64 3.86
C ALA A 137 3.04 12.04 3.97
N SER A 138 3.19 12.71 2.82
CA SER A 138 3.80 14.04 2.73
C SER A 138 2.92 15.14 3.35
N ALA A 139 1.60 15.02 3.25
CA ALA A 139 0.66 15.95 3.85
C ALA A 139 0.72 15.89 5.38
N ILE A 140 0.66 14.69 5.96
CA ILE A 140 0.71 14.49 7.41
C ILE A 140 2.06 14.97 7.96
N GLN A 141 3.16 14.62 7.29
CA GLN A 141 4.49 15.06 7.73
C GLN A 141 4.63 16.59 7.69
N ARG A 142 4.01 17.28 6.73
CA ARG A 142 4.00 18.76 6.68
C ARG A 142 3.15 19.36 7.80
N ALA A 143 1.96 18.80 8.04
CA ALA A 143 1.07 19.25 9.11
C ALA A 143 1.78 19.18 10.47
N GLN A 144 2.53 18.11 10.72
CA GLN A 144 3.31 17.96 11.95
C GLN A 144 4.41 18.99 12.12
N ARG A 145 5.20 19.23 11.08
CA ARG A 145 6.25 20.27 11.16
C ARG A 145 5.66 21.65 11.43
N GLY A 146 4.49 21.95 10.86
CA GLY A 146 3.76 23.19 11.13
C GLY A 146 3.30 23.30 12.60
N GLN A 147 2.76 22.22 13.17
CA GLN A 147 2.34 22.19 14.57
C GLN A 147 3.52 22.34 15.55
N VAL A 148 4.66 21.70 15.28
CA VAL A 148 5.86 21.85 16.10
C VAL A 148 6.40 23.28 16.07
N ALA A 149 6.38 23.93 14.90
CA ALA A 149 6.82 25.32 14.77
C ALA A 149 5.93 26.31 15.54
N LEU A 150 4.61 26.08 15.55
CA LEU A 150 3.64 26.90 16.30
C LEU A 150 3.72 26.70 17.82
N ALA A 151 4.15 25.52 18.28
CA ALA A 151 4.31 25.24 19.71
C ALA A 151 5.59 25.85 20.32
N GLN A 152 6.49 26.39 19.49
CA GLN A 152 7.78 26.97 19.90
C GLN A 152 7.78 28.52 19.92
N THR A 153 6.64 29.15 19.59
CA THR A 153 6.42 30.61 19.63
C THR A 153 5.51 31.00 20.78
#